data_AF-A0A518JVG2-F1
#
_entry.id   AF-A0A518JVG2-F1
#
_cell.length_a   1.000
_cell.length_b   1.000
_cell.length_c   1.000
_cell.angle_alpha   90.00
_cell.angle_beta   90.00
_cell.angle_gamma   90.00
#
_symmetry.space_group_name_H-M   'P 1'
#
loop_
_entity.id
_entity.type
_entity.pdbx_description
1 polymer ?
#
loop_
_entity_poly.entity_id
_entity_poly.type
_entity_poly.pdbx_seq_one_letter_code
_entity_poly.pdbx_strand_id
1 'polypeptide(L)'
;MLGIITTHFPIPHFTKLGLPEDTFAISCFRDPVKRVISHYNMLLNYRANNVNHPCMLTEGQWLGASFDDFLTAIPDEHLLNQLYMFSADLDVAEAVERVAGLSHFLFTEDFDRGVKQLNKKTGFPICVMHRRSAKYLAVISDDSMIRLREKLESEYIFLDHVRKLKNVAGDA
;
A
#
# COMPACT_ATOMS: atom_id res chain seq x y z
N MET A 1 -16.19 17.73 13.54
CA MET A 1 -15.61 16.45 14.00
C MET A 1 -14.86 15.87 12.80
N LEU A 2 -13.52 15.86 12.83
CA LEU A 2 -12.72 15.24 11.76
C LEU A 2 -12.71 13.73 12.00
N GLY A 3 -13.36 12.97 11.12
CA GLY A 3 -13.27 11.52 11.12
C GLY A 3 -12.08 11.08 10.28
N ILE A 4 -11.19 10.27 10.84
CA ILE A 4 -10.11 9.64 10.07
C ILE A 4 -10.60 8.23 9.69
N ILE A 5 -10.87 8.02 8.41
CA ILE A 5 -11.16 6.69 7.87
C ILE A 5 -9.82 6.09 7.45
N THR A 6 -9.43 4.98 8.10
CA THR A 6 -8.25 4.19 7.69
C THR A 6 -8.73 2.85 7.16
N THR A 7 -8.32 2.49 5.96
CA THR A 7 -8.70 1.21 5.33
C THR A 7 -7.54 0.21 5.48
N HIS A 8 -7.75 -0.85 6.27
CA HIS A 8 -6.85 -2.00 6.41
C HIS A 8 -7.66 -3.31 6.38
N PHE A 9 -8.26 -3.65 5.22
CA PHE A 9 -9.07 -4.85 4.90
C PHE A 9 -10.59 -4.86 5.25
N PRO A 10 -11.41 -5.60 4.45
CA PRO A 10 -11.16 -5.95 3.04
C PRO A 10 -11.27 -4.65 2.25
N ILE A 11 -10.30 -4.38 1.37
CA ILE A 11 -10.09 -3.04 0.81
C ILE A 11 -11.25 -2.73 -0.13
N PRO A 12 -12.20 -1.85 0.26
CA PRO A 12 -13.09 -1.31 -0.74
C PRO A 12 -12.20 -0.48 -1.67
N HIS A 13 -12.29 -0.76 -2.97
CA HIS A 13 -11.80 0.13 -4.00
C HIS A 13 -12.15 1.59 -3.62
N PHE A 14 -11.23 2.53 -3.79
CA PHE A 14 -11.37 3.89 -3.26
C PHE A 14 -12.71 4.54 -3.64
N THR A 15 -13.24 4.25 -4.83
CA THR A 15 -14.53 4.79 -5.28
C THR A 15 -15.75 4.19 -4.57
N LYS A 16 -15.62 3.01 -3.95
CA LYS A 16 -16.68 2.35 -3.17
C LYS A 16 -16.83 2.93 -1.76
N LEU A 17 -15.96 3.85 -1.35
CA LEU A 17 -16.03 4.48 -0.02
C LEU A 17 -17.14 5.52 0.12
N GLY A 18 -17.70 6.04 -0.99
CA GLY A 18 -18.79 7.01 -0.95
C GLY A 18 -18.45 8.27 -0.15
N LEU A 19 -17.22 8.77 -0.27
CA LEU A 19 -16.72 9.89 0.53
C LEU A 19 -17.42 11.20 0.13
N PRO A 20 -17.79 12.07 1.09
CA PRO A 20 -18.26 13.42 0.80
C PRO A 20 -17.24 14.22 -0.01
N GLU A 21 -17.70 15.16 -0.85
CA GLU A 21 -16.85 15.95 -1.74
C GLU A 21 -15.74 16.74 -1.01
N ASP A 22 -16.02 17.22 0.21
CA ASP A 22 -15.06 17.99 1.02
C ASP A 22 -14.10 17.11 1.86
N THR A 23 -13.98 15.83 1.54
CA THR A 23 -13.11 14.91 2.27
C THR A 23 -11.65 15.13 1.89
N PHE A 24 -10.80 15.47 2.87
CA PHE A 24 -9.36 15.52 2.67
C PHE A 24 -8.79 14.08 2.59
N ALA A 25 -8.55 13.61 1.36
CA ALA A 25 -8.09 12.24 1.11
C ALA A 25 -6.57 12.17 0.97
N ILE A 26 -5.96 11.21 1.67
CA ILE A 26 -4.50 11.00 1.67
C ILE A 26 -4.20 9.53 1.40
N SER A 27 -3.16 9.27 0.60
CA SER A 27 -2.58 7.93 0.45
C SER A 27 -1.07 7.92 0.68
N CYS A 28 -0.52 6.77 1.04
CA CYS A 28 0.91 6.56 1.19
C CYS A 28 1.33 5.31 0.41
N PHE A 29 2.25 5.50 -0.52
CA PHE A 29 2.77 4.47 -1.39
C PHE A 29 4.13 3.97 -0.91
N ARG A 30 4.49 2.76 -1.31
CA ARG A 30 5.75 2.10 -0.98
C ARG A 30 6.27 1.34 -2.19
N ASP A 31 7.57 1.13 -2.25
CA ASP A 31 8.15 0.16 -3.20
C ASP A 31 7.36 -1.17 -3.20
N PRO A 32 6.82 -1.60 -4.36
CA PRO A 32 5.97 -2.79 -4.49
C PRO A 32 6.59 -4.05 -3.90
N VAL A 33 7.85 -4.33 -4.24
CA VAL A 33 8.58 -5.50 -3.76
C VAL A 33 8.72 -5.48 -2.23
N LYS A 34 9.19 -4.36 -1.66
CA LYS A 34 9.31 -4.21 -0.19
C LYS A 34 7.95 -4.36 0.51
N ARG A 35 6.85 -3.90 -0.10
CA ARG A 35 5.50 -4.06 0.45
C ARG A 35 5.11 -5.54 0.52
N VAL A 36 5.24 -6.27 -0.59
CA VAL A 36 4.87 -7.69 -0.66
C VAL A 36 5.70 -8.54 0.30
N ILE A 37 7.02 -8.34 0.34
CA ILE A 37 7.91 -9.05 1.27
C ILE A 37 7.57 -8.73 2.73
N SER A 38 7.28 -7.46 3.02
CA SER A 38 6.87 -7.04 4.37
C SER A 38 5.58 -7.73 4.80
N HIS A 39 4.63 -7.90 3.88
CA HIS A 39 3.36 -8.59 4.14
C HIS A 39 3.57 -10.09 4.36
N TYR A 40 4.36 -10.75 3.51
CA TYR A 40 4.74 -12.16 3.68
C TYR A 40 5.42 -12.42 5.04
N ASN A 41 6.41 -11.58 5.41
CA ASN A 41 7.09 -11.67 6.70
C ASN A 41 6.15 -11.44 7.89
N MET A 42 5.17 -10.56 7.76
CA MET A 42 4.14 -10.34 8.79
C MET A 42 3.30 -11.60 8.99
N LEU A 43 2.80 -12.20 7.90
CA LEU A 43 2.00 -13.42 7.93
C LEU A 43 2.79 -14.60 8.51
N LEU A 44 4.06 -14.75 8.13
CA LEU A 44 4.97 -15.73 8.72
C LEU A 44 5.16 -15.52 10.22
N ASN A 45 5.37 -14.28 10.64
CA ASN A 45 5.50 -13.95 12.06
C ASN A 45 4.21 -14.25 12.82
N TYR A 46 3.04 -13.99 12.24
CA TYR A 46 1.75 -14.32 12.87
C TYR A 46 1.55 -15.83 13.01
N ARG A 47 1.85 -16.60 11.95
CA ARG A 47 1.83 -18.07 11.99
C ARG A 47 2.79 -18.63 13.03
N ALA A 48 4.04 -18.18 13.05
CA ALA A 48 5.07 -18.68 13.97
C ALA A 48 4.78 -18.37 15.44
N ASN A 49 4.11 -17.25 15.73
CA ASN A 49 3.80 -16.82 17.10
C ASN A 49 2.33 -17.08 17.49
N ASN A 50 1.56 -17.82 16.68
CA ASN A 50 0.13 -18.07 16.90
C ASN A 50 -0.68 -16.79 17.18
N VAL A 51 -0.40 -15.71 16.45
CA VAL A 51 -1.09 -14.44 16.61
C VAL A 51 -2.52 -14.59 16.07
N ASN A 52 -3.51 -14.41 16.94
CA ASN A 52 -4.91 -14.43 16.56
C ASN A 52 -5.31 -13.08 15.92
N HIS A 53 -5.07 -12.95 14.61
CA HIS A 53 -5.43 -11.78 13.81
C HIS A 53 -6.45 -12.17 12.73
N PRO A 54 -7.53 -11.40 12.50
CA PRO A 54 -8.58 -11.74 11.53
C PRO A 54 -8.05 -12.05 10.13
N CYS A 55 -7.01 -11.34 9.69
CA CYS A 55 -6.39 -11.55 8.38
C CYS A 55 -5.83 -12.98 8.18
N MET A 56 -5.48 -13.69 9.25
CA MET A 56 -4.96 -15.06 9.14
C MET A 56 -6.02 -16.07 8.68
N LEU A 57 -7.32 -15.76 8.83
CA LEU A 57 -8.41 -16.61 8.35
C LEU A 57 -8.47 -16.64 6.81
N THR A 58 -8.15 -15.51 6.18
CA THR A 58 -8.21 -15.32 4.73
C THR A 58 -6.83 -15.40 4.09
N GLU A 59 -5.90 -14.56 4.55
CA GLU A 59 -4.57 -14.38 3.97
C GLU A 59 -3.59 -15.47 4.40
N GLY A 60 -3.81 -16.07 5.58
CA GLY A 60 -2.94 -17.12 6.11
C GLY A 60 -2.86 -18.36 5.20
N GLN A 61 -3.89 -18.57 4.38
CA GLN A 61 -3.97 -19.65 3.40
C GLN A 61 -2.99 -19.47 2.24
N TRP A 62 -2.56 -18.24 1.96
CA TRP A 62 -1.63 -17.96 0.87
C TRP A 62 -0.20 -18.40 1.20
N LEU A 63 0.18 -18.47 2.49
CA LEU A 63 1.59 -18.62 2.90
C LEU A 63 2.31 -19.85 2.35
N GLY A 64 1.60 -20.96 2.09
CA GLY A 64 2.21 -22.21 1.64
C GLY A 64 3.40 -22.68 2.49
N ALA A 65 4.30 -23.44 1.85
CA ALA A 65 5.57 -23.90 2.43
C ALA A 65 6.75 -22.98 2.06
N SER A 66 6.64 -22.22 0.98
CA SER A 66 7.68 -21.33 0.45
C SER A 66 7.14 -19.96 0.00
N PHE A 67 8.05 -19.02 -0.30
CA PHE A 67 7.65 -17.74 -0.86
C PHE A 67 7.04 -17.88 -2.27
N ASP A 68 7.48 -18.86 -3.06
CA ASP A 68 6.91 -19.10 -4.39
C ASP A 68 5.48 -19.66 -4.31
N ASP A 69 5.19 -20.48 -3.30
CA ASP A 69 3.81 -20.92 -3.03
C ASP A 69 2.94 -19.70 -2.72
N PHE A 70 3.47 -18.76 -1.92
CA PHE A 70 2.80 -17.51 -1.63
C PHE A 70 2.56 -16.66 -2.87
N LEU A 71 3.54 -16.51 -3.76
CA LEU A 71 3.36 -15.80 -5.04
C LEU A 71 2.38 -16.48 -5.99
N THR A 72 2.17 -17.78 -5.84
CA THR A 72 1.21 -18.55 -6.63
C THR A 72 -0.21 -18.45 -6.07
N ALA A 73 -0.33 -18.34 -4.74
CA ALA A 73 -1.61 -18.37 -4.04
C ALA A 73 -2.22 -16.97 -3.78
N ILE A 74 -1.41 -15.91 -3.70
CA ILE A 74 -1.91 -14.55 -3.46
C ILE A 74 -2.74 -14.05 -4.64
N PRO A 75 -3.97 -13.55 -4.42
CA PRO A 75 -4.78 -12.94 -5.47
C PRO A 75 -4.18 -11.63 -6.00
N ASP A 76 -4.42 -11.32 -7.27
CA ASP A 76 -3.86 -10.15 -7.94
C ASP A 76 -4.28 -8.84 -7.27
N GLU A 77 -5.50 -8.74 -6.74
CA GLU A 77 -5.99 -7.57 -6.01
C GLU A 77 -5.19 -7.27 -4.73
N HIS A 78 -4.55 -8.30 -4.15
CA HIS A 78 -3.68 -8.16 -2.98
C HIS A 78 -2.21 -8.01 -3.39
N LEU A 79 -1.81 -8.70 -4.45
CA LEU A 79 -0.47 -8.60 -5.01
C LEU A 79 -0.21 -7.23 -5.60
N LEU A 80 -1.17 -6.61 -6.28
CA LEU A 80 -1.12 -5.30 -6.92
C LEU A 80 -1.95 -4.26 -6.14
N ASN A 81 -1.99 -4.40 -4.81
CA ASN A 81 -2.91 -3.66 -3.96
C ASN A 81 -2.87 -2.13 -4.13
N GLN A 82 -1.69 -1.53 -4.36
CA GLN A 82 -1.60 -0.08 -4.51
C GLN A 82 -2.26 0.38 -5.81
N LEU A 83 -2.15 -0.43 -6.87
CA LEU A 83 -2.87 -0.21 -8.13
C LEU A 83 -4.36 -0.53 -7.96
N TYR A 84 -4.69 -1.70 -7.42
CA TYR A 84 -6.07 -2.18 -7.24
C TYR A 84 -6.93 -1.21 -6.43
N MET A 85 -6.36 -0.60 -5.39
CA MET A 85 -7.06 0.39 -4.56
C MET A 85 -7.59 1.57 -5.38
N PHE A 86 -6.91 1.92 -6.48
CA PHE A 86 -7.30 2.98 -7.39
C PHE A 86 -7.82 2.48 -8.75
N SER A 87 -7.79 1.19 -9.05
CA SER A 87 -8.42 0.61 -10.25
C SER A 87 -8.76 -0.85 -10.03
N ALA A 88 -10.06 -1.18 -10.01
CA ALA A 88 -10.52 -2.55 -9.78
C ALA A 88 -10.10 -3.48 -10.93
N ASP A 89 -10.01 -2.95 -12.14
CA ASP A 89 -9.59 -3.66 -13.35
C ASP A 89 -8.07 -3.56 -13.59
N LEU A 90 -7.31 -3.02 -12.63
CA LEU A 90 -5.86 -2.83 -12.69
C LEU A 90 -5.40 -1.94 -13.86
N ASP A 91 -6.24 -0.99 -14.27
CA ASP A 91 -5.91 0.00 -15.28
C ASP A 91 -5.02 1.10 -14.68
N VAL A 92 -3.83 1.25 -15.26
CA VAL A 92 -2.83 2.21 -14.79
C VAL A 92 -3.29 3.66 -14.99
N ALA A 93 -3.93 3.98 -16.12
CA ALA A 93 -4.32 5.35 -16.42
C ALA A 93 -5.43 5.84 -15.48
N GLU A 94 -6.44 5.00 -15.28
CA GLU A 94 -7.55 5.21 -14.34
C GLU A 94 -7.04 5.38 -12.91
N ALA A 95 -6.08 4.53 -12.49
CA ALA A 95 -5.48 4.62 -11.17
C ALA A 95 -4.71 5.94 -10.98
N VAL A 96 -3.93 6.37 -11.98
CA VAL A 96 -3.19 7.64 -11.95
C VAL A 96 -4.16 8.83 -11.86
N GLU A 97 -5.23 8.83 -12.63
CA GLU A 97 -6.25 9.88 -12.59
C GLU A 97 -6.88 10.00 -11.20
N ARG A 98 -7.23 8.88 -10.58
CA ARG A 98 -7.80 8.86 -9.22
C ARG A 98 -6.81 9.32 -8.16
N VAL A 99 -5.53 8.96 -8.28
CA VAL A 99 -4.49 9.48 -7.40
C VAL A 99 -4.30 10.98 -7.55
N ALA A 100 -4.41 11.51 -8.77
CA ALA A 100 -4.35 12.95 -9.02
C ALA A 100 -5.49 13.73 -8.33
N GLY A 101 -6.63 13.07 -8.08
CA GLY A 101 -7.74 13.63 -7.32
C GLY A 101 -7.56 13.63 -5.79
N LEU A 102 -6.51 12.99 -5.26
CA LEU A 102 -6.25 13.00 -3.81
C LEU A 102 -5.82 14.39 -3.34
N SER A 103 -6.18 14.73 -2.11
CA SER A 103 -5.73 15.97 -1.47
C SER A 103 -4.23 15.93 -1.18
N HIS A 104 -3.65 14.76 -0.90
CA HIS A 104 -2.21 14.61 -0.72
C HIS A 104 -1.78 13.16 -0.92
N PHE A 105 -0.55 12.92 -1.35
CA PHE A 105 0.04 11.58 -1.29
C PHE A 105 1.51 11.62 -0.88
N LEU A 106 1.97 10.48 -0.37
CA LEU A 106 3.26 10.29 0.28
C LEU A 106 3.94 9.03 -0.26
N PHE A 107 5.26 8.94 -0.06
CA PHE A 107 6.02 7.72 -0.27
C PHE A 107 6.74 7.34 1.01
N THR A 108 6.78 6.05 1.35
CA THR A 108 7.48 5.59 2.56
C THR A 108 8.98 5.88 2.53
N GLU A 109 9.57 5.92 1.33
CA GLU A 109 10.97 6.26 1.09
C GLU A 109 11.29 7.72 1.44
N ASP A 110 10.29 8.60 1.33
CA ASP A 110 10.38 10.04 1.58
C ASP A 110 9.43 10.49 2.71
N PHE A 111 9.10 9.58 3.65
CA PHE A 111 7.98 9.75 4.57
C PHE A 111 8.05 11.04 5.39
N ASP A 112 9.20 11.34 5.98
CA ASP A 112 9.41 12.53 6.81
C ASP A 112 9.21 13.82 6.02
N ARG A 113 9.71 13.86 4.78
CA ARG A 113 9.53 14.98 3.85
C ARG A 113 8.05 15.13 3.49
N GLY A 114 7.38 14.02 3.23
CA GLY A 114 5.96 14.01 2.91
C GLY A 114 5.08 14.50 4.06
N VAL A 115 5.36 14.08 5.30
CA VAL A 115 4.64 14.55 6.50
C VAL A 115 4.86 16.04 6.72
N LYS A 116 6.07 16.57 6.49
CA LYS A 116 6.32 18.03 6.55
C LYS A 116 5.47 18.80 5.53
N GLN A 117 5.32 18.27 4.31
CA GLN A 117 4.46 18.89 3.30
C GLN A 117 2.98 18.84 3.71
N LEU A 118 2.54 17.70 4.26
CA LEU A 118 1.18 17.54 4.77
C LEU A 118 0.86 18.52 5.91
N ASN A 119 1.80 18.70 6.85
CA ASN A 119 1.66 19.67 7.94
C ASN A 119 1.56 21.10 7.40
N LYS A 120 2.38 21.44 6.39
CA LYS A 120 2.29 22.75 5.72
C LYS A 120 0.95 22.95 5.03
N LYS A 121 0.41 21.91 4.40
CA LYS A 121 -0.86 21.97 3.66
C LYS A 121 -2.08 22.05 4.59
N THR A 122 -2.04 21.37 5.73
CA THR A 122 -3.21 21.25 6.62
C THR A 122 -3.15 22.14 7.86
N GLY A 123 -1.96 22.68 8.19
CA GLY A 123 -1.73 23.41 9.44
C GLY A 123 -1.65 22.52 10.68
N PHE A 124 -1.82 21.20 10.55
CA PHE A 124 -1.72 20.28 11.68
C PHE A 124 -0.26 19.86 11.92
N PRO A 125 0.24 19.91 13.18
CA PRO A 125 1.60 19.51 13.51
C PRO A 125 1.69 17.98 13.72
N ILE A 126 1.56 17.20 12.65
CA ILE A 126 1.70 15.73 12.73
C ILE A 126 3.17 15.36 12.95
N CYS A 127 3.45 14.56 13.97
CA CYS A 127 4.80 14.06 14.29
C CYS A 127 4.99 12.64 13.72
N VAL A 128 6.17 12.38 13.14
CA VAL A 128 6.54 11.06 12.67
C VAL A 128 6.91 10.16 13.86
N MET A 129 6.29 8.98 13.93
CA MET A 129 6.67 7.93 14.87
C MET A 129 7.13 6.69 14.10
N HIS A 130 8.42 6.36 14.16
CA HIS A 130 8.94 5.13 13.57
C HIS A 130 8.64 3.94 14.49
N ARG A 131 7.64 3.12 14.13
CA ARG A 131 7.42 1.81 14.78
C ARG A 131 8.24 0.73 14.10
N ARG A 132 8.85 -0.15 14.91
CA ARG A 132 9.75 -1.23 14.45
C ARG A 132 9.02 -2.28 13.60
N SER A 133 9.76 -2.86 12.66
CA SER A 133 9.35 -3.86 11.67
C SER A 133 9.17 -5.27 12.26
N ALA A 134 8.56 -6.16 11.47
CA ALA A 134 8.46 -7.59 11.75
C ALA A 134 9.85 -8.17 12.08
N LYS A 135 9.92 -9.00 13.13
CA LYS A 135 11.17 -9.63 13.58
C LYS A 135 11.60 -10.79 12.67
N TYR A 136 10.67 -11.32 11.88
CA TYR A 136 10.92 -12.42 10.97
C TYR A 136 11.41 -11.90 9.62
N LEU A 137 12.54 -12.42 9.14
CA LEU A 137 13.07 -12.16 7.80
C LEU A 137 13.15 -13.49 7.07
N ALA A 138 12.23 -13.71 6.13
CA ALA A 138 12.29 -14.86 5.26
C ALA A 138 13.54 -14.78 4.36
N VAL A 139 14.15 -15.94 4.13
CA VAL A 139 15.15 -16.10 3.08
C VAL A 139 14.39 -16.25 1.76
N ILE A 140 14.57 -15.30 0.85
CA ILE A 140 13.92 -15.27 -0.46
C ILE A 140 15.03 -15.40 -1.51
N SER A 141 14.84 -16.29 -2.48
CA SER A 141 15.80 -16.51 -3.55
C SER A 141 15.78 -15.35 -4.56
N ASP A 142 16.91 -15.11 -5.24
CA ASP A 142 16.99 -14.10 -6.30
C ASP A 142 16.00 -14.40 -7.44
N ASP A 143 15.81 -15.67 -7.78
CA ASP A 143 14.83 -16.08 -8.81
C ASP A 143 13.40 -15.73 -8.40
N SER A 144 13.05 -15.91 -7.12
CA SER A 144 11.73 -15.51 -6.60
C SER A 144 11.57 -13.98 -6.62
N MET A 145 12.66 -13.23 -6.37
CA MET A 145 12.66 -11.77 -6.44
C MET A 145 12.43 -11.27 -7.87
N ILE A 146 13.04 -11.93 -8.86
CA ILE A 146 12.83 -11.63 -10.28
C ILE A 146 11.35 -11.87 -10.65
N ARG A 147 10.81 -13.05 -10.34
CA ARG A 147 9.38 -13.37 -10.59
C ARG A 147 8.42 -12.38 -9.92
N LEU A 148 8.71 -12.02 -8.67
CA LEU A 148 7.92 -11.02 -7.95
C LEU A 148 7.94 -9.68 -8.70
N ARG A 149 9.12 -9.24 -9.13
CA ARG A 149 9.26 -7.95 -9.83
C ARG A 149 8.50 -7.95 -11.15
N GLU A 150 8.58 -9.01 -11.93
CA GLU A 150 7.83 -9.17 -13.19
C GLU A 150 6.31 -9.09 -12.95
N LYS A 151 5.80 -9.76 -11.91
CA LYS A 151 4.37 -9.69 -11.55
C LYS A 151 3.92 -8.30 -11.11
N LEU A 152 4.85 -7.46 -10.62
CA LEU A 152 4.56 -6.12 -10.11
C LEU A 152 4.79 -5.01 -11.15
N GLU A 153 5.10 -5.34 -12.40
CA GLU A 153 5.47 -4.37 -13.44
C GLU A 153 4.41 -3.27 -13.63
N SER A 154 3.13 -3.64 -13.66
CA SER A 154 2.03 -2.68 -13.78
C SER A 154 1.94 -1.71 -12.59
N GLU A 155 2.16 -2.20 -11.36
CA GLU A 155 2.22 -1.36 -10.16
C GLU A 155 3.45 -0.44 -10.19
N TYR A 156 4.59 -0.90 -10.73
CA TYR A 156 5.78 -0.05 -10.94
C TYR A 156 5.50 1.09 -11.95
N ILE A 157 4.93 0.77 -13.11
CA ILE A 157 4.55 1.77 -14.12
C ILE A 157 3.60 2.81 -13.50
N PHE A 158 2.57 2.36 -12.80
CA PHE A 158 1.65 3.22 -12.06
C PHE A 158 2.38 4.17 -11.09
N LEU A 159 3.26 3.63 -10.25
CA LEU A 159 4.01 4.41 -9.27
C LEU A 159 5.00 5.41 -9.89
N ASP A 160 5.54 5.11 -11.07
CA ASP A 160 6.38 6.03 -11.83
C ASP A 160 5.58 7.21 -12.41
N HIS A 161 4.34 6.96 -12.84
CA HIS A 161 3.43 8.05 -13.21
C HIS A 161 3.03 8.90 -12.01
N VAL A 162 2.68 8.29 -10.87
CA VAL A 162 2.35 9.01 -9.64
C VAL A 162 3.51 9.90 -9.17
N ARG A 163 4.78 9.45 -9.29
CA ARG A 163 5.95 10.28 -8.94
C ARG A 163 6.10 11.55 -9.78
N LYS A 164 5.60 11.53 -11.02
CA LYS A 164 5.62 12.69 -11.92
C LYS A 164 4.49 13.65 -11.62
N LEU A 165 3.45 13.21 -10.90
CA LEU A 165 2.43 14.12 -10.38
C LEU A 165 3.05 15.05 -9.34
N LYS A 166 2.63 16.31 -9.37
CA LYS A 166 2.90 17.24 -8.29
C LYS A 166 1.75 17.14 -7.30
N ASN A 167 2.04 17.09 -6.00
CA ASN A 167 1.03 17.42 -4.99
C ASN A 167 0.55 18.84 -5.32
N VAL A 168 -0.65 18.98 -5.87
CA VAL A 168 -1.20 20.29 -6.21
C VAL A 168 -1.36 21.03 -4.89
N ALA A 169 -0.75 22.21 -4.79
CA ALA A 169 -1.04 23.11 -3.68
C ALA A 169 -2.53 23.42 -3.79
N GLY A 170 -3.31 23.08 -2.75
CA GLY A 170 -4.67 23.60 -2.70
C GLY A 170 -4.51 25.10 -2.57
N ASP A 171 -4.86 25.83 -3.61
CA ASP A 171 -5.07 27.27 -3.50
C ASP A 171 -6.27 27.44 -2.56
N ALA A 172 -5.97 27.90 -1.36
CA ALA A 172 -6.94 28.45 -0.42
C ALA A 172 -7.07 29.95 -0.67
#